data_AF-A0A026W5X2-F1
#
_entry.id   AF-A0A026W5X2-F1
#
_cell.length_a   1.000
_cell.length_b   1.000
_cell.length_c   1.000
_cell.angle_alpha   90.00
_cell.angle_beta   90.00
_cell.angle_gamma   90.00
#
_symmetry.space_group_name_H-M   'P 1'
#
loop_
_entity.id
_entity.type
_entity.pdbx_description
1 polymer ?
#
loop_
_entity_poly.entity_id
_entity_poly.type
_entity_poly.pdbx_seq_one_letter_code
_entity_poly.pdbx_strand_id
1 'polypeptide(L)'
;MIRVQNGLRSDSIEGRILHRSSDTKQRGSSIIAEVNSGTREKLLQLESLRIGWKICRVREYVSVLRCFKCCGYYYVAKFCTKDEVCRKCAEQHLTKTCSN
;
A
#
# COMPACT_ATOMS: atom_id res chain seq x y z
N MET A 1 0.57 -26.40 2.95
CA MET A 1 0.96 -25.27 2.06
C MET A 1 -0.15 -24.22 2.08
N ILE A 2 0.19 -22.92 1.99
CA ILE A 2 -0.70 -21.75 2.13
C ILE A 2 -2.06 -21.91 1.44
N ARG A 3 -2.10 -22.59 0.27
CA ARG A 3 -3.32 -22.87 -0.49
C ARG A 3 -4.39 -23.64 0.29
N VAL A 4 -3.99 -24.73 0.95
CA VAL A 4 -4.91 -25.56 1.77
C VAL A 4 -5.43 -24.79 2.98
N GLN A 5 -4.58 -23.93 3.57
CA GLN A 5 -4.95 -23.12 4.74
C GLN A 5 -5.99 -22.04 4.43
N ASN A 6 -6.18 -21.70 3.16
CA ASN A 6 -7.10 -20.65 2.69
C ASN A 6 -8.18 -21.20 1.74
N GLY A 7 -8.32 -22.53 1.60
CA GLY A 7 -9.34 -23.14 0.74
C GLY A 7 -9.17 -22.88 -0.77
N LEU A 8 -7.94 -22.58 -1.22
CA LEU A 8 -7.65 -22.20 -2.61
C LEU A 8 -7.27 -23.41 -3.47
N ARG A 9 -7.87 -23.54 -4.66
CA ARG A 9 -7.52 -24.58 -5.67
C ARG A 9 -6.14 -24.31 -6.31
N SER A 10 -5.46 -25.35 -6.78
CA SER A 10 -4.04 -25.31 -7.19
C SER A 10 -3.72 -24.32 -8.34
N ASP A 11 -4.68 -23.95 -9.18
CA ASP A 11 -4.42 -23.12 -10.37
C ASP A 11 -4.84 -21.65 -10.22
N SER A 12 -5.08 -21.17 -9.00
CA SER A 12 -5.96 -20.00 -8.80
C SER A 12 -5.31 -18.69 -8.35
N ILE A 13 -3.98 -18.63 -8.17
CA ILE A 13 -3.27 -17.40 -7.76
C ILE A 13 -1.94 -17.31 -8.49
N GLU A 14 -1.86 -16.34 -9.40
CA GLU A 14 -0.62 -15.91 -10.06
C GLU A 14 -0.40 -14.44 -9.75
N GLY A 15 0.84 -14.09 -9.40
CA GLY A 15 1.18 -12.71 -9.09
C GLY A 15 2.68 -12.46 -8.97
N ARG A 16 3.06 -11.23 -9.28
CA ARG A 16 4.43 -10.73 -9.17
C ARG A 16 4.52 -9.80 -7.97
N ILE A 17 5.48 -10.04 -7.08
CA ILE A 17 5.76 -9.11 -5.99
C ILE A 17 6.41 -7.85 -6.57
N LEU A 18 5.77 -6.70 -6.37
CA LEU A 18 6.28 -5.39 -6.79
C LEU A 18 7.13 -4.75 -5.69
N HIS A 19 6.66 -4.83 -4.44
CA HIS A 19 7.32 -4.17 -3.33
C HIS A 19 7.21 -5.00 -2.05
N ARG A 20 8.28 -5.02 -1.27
CA ARG A 20 8.33 -5.59 0.08
C ARG A 20 8.84 -4.52 1.03
N SER A 21 7.98 -4.12 1.96
CA SER A 21 8.37 -3.28 3.08
C SER A 21 8.47 -4.13 4.33
N SER A 22 9.63 -4.10 4.96
CA SER A 22 9.88 -4.74 6.24
C SER A 22 9.96 -3.64 7.29
N ASP A 23 8.97 -3.55 8.17
CA ASP A 23 9.11 -2.69 9.34
C ASP A 23 9.97 -3.44 10.36
N THR A 24 11.10 -2.86 10.77
CA THR A 24 11.97 -3.48 11.79
C THR A 24 11.44 -3.22 13.20
N LYS A 25 10.64 -2.17 13.40
CA LYS A 25 10.05 -1.79 14.69
C LYS A 25 8.75 -2.55 14.96
N GLN A 26 7.91 -2.73 13.95
CA GLN A 26 6.75 -3.62 14.01
C GLN A 26 7.11 -4.92 13.31
N ARG A 27 7.10 -6.09 13.98
CA ARG A 27 7.46 -7.42 13.42
C ARG A 27 6.51 -7.93 12.30
N GLY A 28 6.11 -7.05 11.37
CA GLY A 28 5.23 -7.28 10.24
C GLY A 28 5.88 -6.82 8.95
N SER A 29 5.59 -7.55 7.88
CA SER A 29 5.98 -7.19 6.52
C SER A 29 4.73 -6.85 5.72
N SER A 30 4.82 -5.79 4.92
CA SER A 30 3.80 -5.45 3.94
C SER A 30 4.32 -5.80 2.55
N ILE A 31 3.49 -6.51 1.77
CA ILE A 31 3.83 -6.93 0.41
C ILE A 31 2.80 -6.31 -0.53
N ILE A 32 3.29 -5.68 -1.59
CA ILE A 32 2.48 -5.23 -2.71
C ILE A 32 2.77 -6.19 -3.86
N ALA A 33 1.73 -6.83 -4.38
CA ALA A 33 1.82 -7.76 -5.49
C ALA A 33 0.86 -7.34 -6.60
N GLU A 34 1.34 -7.43 -7.83
CA GLU A 34 0.54 -7.35 -9.04
C GLU A 34 -0.04 -8.74 -9.32
N VAL A 35 -1.35 -8.81 -9.54
CA VAL A 35 -2.09 -10.06 -9.76
C VAL A 35 -3.09 -9.86 -10.89
N ASN A 36 -3.53 -10.94 -11.52
CA ASN A 36 -4.63 -10.87 -12.50
C ASN A 36 -5.97 -10.53 -11.82
N SER A 37 -6.97 -10.11 -12.62
CA SER A 37 -8.30 -9.68 -12.12
C SER A 37 -8.98 -10.76 -11.28
N GLY A 38 -9.02 -12.01 -11.75
CA GLY A 38 -9.65 -13.12 -11.04
C GLY A 38 -8.96 -13.45 -9.71
N THR A 39 -7.65 -13.29 -9.61
CA THR A 39 -6.89 -13.44 -8.37
C THR A 39 -7.17 -12.27 -7.43
N ARG A 40 -7.21 -11.04 -7.93
CA ARG A 40 -7.55 -9.84 -7.14
C ARG A 40 -8.91 -10.00 -6.47
N GLU A 41 -9.94 -10.37 -7.22
CA GLU A 41 -11.31 -10.52 -6.69
C GLU A 41 -11.38 -11.57 -5.59
N LYS A 42 -10.77 -12.75 -5.81
CA LYS A 42 -10.71 -13.82 -4.79
C LYS A 42 -9.96 -13.37 -3.53
N LEU A 43 -8.84 -12.69 -3.69
CA LEU A 43 -8.05 -12.19 -2.55
C LEU A 43 -8.79 -11.12 -1.76
N LEU A 44 -9.53 -10.23 -2.43
CA LEU A 44 -10.35 -9.23 -1.77
C LEU A 44 -11.56 -9.86 -1.06
N GLN A 45 -12.21 -10.86 -1.66
CA GLN A 45 -13.30 -11.62 -1.03
C GLN A 45 -12.84 -12.38 0.22
N LEU A 46 -11.59 -12.85 0.25
CA LEU A 46 -11.03 -13.53 1.42
C LEU A 46 -10.73 -12.57 2.59
N GLU A 47 -10.54 -11.27 2.33
CA GLU A 47 -10.14 -10.19 3.25
C GLU A 47 -8.80 -10.37 3.98
N SER A 48 -8.37 -11.61 4.19
CA SER A 48 -7.14 -11.98 4.86
C SER A 48 -6.62 -13.33 4.37
N LEU A 49 -5.30 -13.43 4.30
CA LEU A 49 -4.57 -14.64 3.96
C LEU A 49 -3.89 -15.22 5.20
N ARG A 50 -4.11 -16.50 5.44
CA ARG A 50 -3.41 -17.28 6.47
C ARG A 50 -2.13 -17.85 5.88
N ILE A 51 -0.98 -17.36 6.35
CA ILE A 51 0.34 -17.83 5.93
C ILE A 51 1.03 -18.42 7.16
N GLY A 52 1.05 -19.76 7.25
CA GLY A 52 1.51 -20.45 8.46
C GLY A 52 0.60 -20.09 9.64
N TRP A 53 1.18 -19.46 10.67
CA TRP A 53 0.47 -18.97 11.87
C TRP A 53 0.11 -17.48 11.82
N LYS A 54 0.43 -16.79 10.72
CA LYS A 54 0.14 -15.36 10.56
C LYS A 54 -1.12 -15.14 9.76
N ILE A 55 -1.92 -14.16 10.18
CA ILE A 55 -3.05 -13.64 9.44
C ILE A 55 -2.60 -12.33 8.78
N CYS A 56 -2.54 -12.32 7.46
CA CYS A 56 -2.13 -11.19 6.64
C CYS A 56 -3.36 -10.55 6.02
N ARG A 57 -3.71 -9.31 6.40
CA ARG A 57 -4.85 -8.62 5.81
C ARG A 57 -4.58 -8.27 4.35
N VAL A 58 -5.53 -8.58 3.49
CA VAL A 58 -5.51 -8.21 2.07
C VAL A 58 -6.21 -6.88 1.93
N ARG A 59 -5.60 -5.97 1.16
CA ARG A 59 -6.18 -4.68 0.80
C ARG A 59 -5.85 -4.37 -0.63
N GLU A 60 -6.76 -3.67 -1.30
CA GLU A 60 -6.42 -3.07 -2.57
C GLU A 60 -5.38 -1.96 -2.38
N TYR A 61 -4.35 -1.98 -3.21
CA TYR A 61 -3.34 -0.94 -3.25
C TYR A 61 -3.55 -0.05 -4.47
N VAL A 62 -3.88 1.22 -4.23
CA VAL A 62 -3.94 2.26 -5.26
C VAL A 62 -2.75 3.20 -5.06
N SER A 63 -1.86 3.26 -6.06
CA SER A 63 -0.76 4.23 -6.03
C SER A 63 -1.29 5.58 -6.49
N VAL A 64 -1.52 6.49 -5.54
CA VAL A 64 -1.91 7.87 -5.85
C VAL A 64 -0.68 8.75 -5.79
N LEU A 65 -0.36 9.39 -6.91
CA LEU A 65 0.71 10.39 -6.97
C LEU A 65 0.31 11.62 -6.15
N ARG A 66 1.06 11.91 -5.09
CA ARG A 66 0.90 13.10 -4.25
C ARG A 66 2.11 14.01 -4.38
N CYS A 67 1.87 15.29 -4.65
CA CYS A 67 2.88 16.32 -4.70
C CYS A 67 3.47 16.56 -3.29
N PHE A 68 4.79 16.47 -3.15
CA PHE A 68 5.47 16.73 -1.88
C PHE A 68 5.53 18.20 -1.47
N LYS A 69 5.24 19.14 -2.39
CA LYS A 69 5.23 20.59 -2.12
C LYS A 69 3.88 21.05 -1.56
N CYS A 70 2.81 20.80 -2.30
CA CYS A 70 1.49 21.36 -1.98
C CYS A 70 0.45 20.31 -1.53
N CYS A 71 0.86 19.06 -1.31
CA CYS A 71 -0.02 17.92 -0.94
C CYS A 71 -1.16 17.59 -1.93
N GLY A 72 -1.19 18.20 -3.12
CA GLY A 72 -2.16 17.91 -4.17
C GLY A 72 -1.91 16.58 -4.87
N TYR A 73 -2.88 16.11 -5.65
CA TYR A 73 -2.82 14.82 -6.36
C TYR A 73 -2.53 14.98 -7.85
N TYR A 74 -2.00 13.91 -8.46
CA TYR A 74 -1.77 13.76 -9.91
C TYR A 74 -0.63 14.58 -10.53
N TYR A 75 0.23 15.21 -9.71
CA TYR A 75 1.46 15.85 -10.19
C TYR A 75 2.59 15.73 -9.17
N VAL A 76 3.83 15.77 -9.68
CA VAL A 76 5.04 15.80 -8.84
C VAL A 76 5.43 17.24 -8.50
N ALA A 77 6.18 17.41 -7.41
CA ALA A 77 6.66 18.71 -6.95
C ALA A 77 7.46 19.48 -8.01
N LYS A 78 8.15 18.78 -8.92
CA LYS A 78 8.90 19.38 -10.03
C LYS A 78 8.03 20.24 -10.96
N PHE A 79 6.75 19.90 -11.14
CA PHE A 79 5.81 20.64 -11.98
C PHE A 79 4.80 21.46 -11.16
N CYS A 80 5.05 21.64 -9.86
CA CYS A 80 4.10 22.29 -8.96
C CYS A 80 4.30 23.81 -8.93
N THR A 81 3.27 24.56 -9.32
CA THR A 81 3.23 26.03 -9.27
C THR A 81 2.71 26.59 -7.95
N LYS A 82 2.10 25.74 -7.10
CA LYS A 82 1.51 26.15 -5.81
C LYS A 82 2.57 26.31 -4.72
N ASP A 83 2.22 27.04 -3.66
CA ASP A 83 3.05 27.21 -2.47
C ASP A 83 3.27 25.90 -1.71
N GLU A 84 4.33 25.90 -0.90
CA GLU A 84 4.63 24.79 -0.01
C GLU A 84 3.66 24.78 1.18
N VAL A 85 3.07 23.61 1.44
CA VAL A 85 2.16 23.41 2.56
C VAL A 85 2.65 22.26 3.44
N CYS A 86 2.34 22.35 4.72
CA CYS A 86 2.70 21.36 5.71
C CYS A 86 1.97 20.05 5.44
N ARG A 87 2.71 18.94 5.40
CA ARG A 87 2.14 17.61 5.15
C ARG A 87 1.37 17.04 6.36
N LYS A 88 1.46 17.70 7.52
CA LYS A 88 0.74 17.32 8.75
C LYS A 88 -0.58 18.09 8.90
N CYS A 89 -0.55 19.42 8.82
CA CYS A 89 -1.72 20.27 9.10
C CYS A 89 -2.26 21.05 7.89
N ALA A 90 -1.65 20.90 6.70
CA ALA A 90 -2.04 21.58 5.46
C ALA A 90 -1.93 23.13 5.48
N GLU A 91 -1.29 23.71 6.48
CA GLU A 91 -1.01 25.16 6.55
C GLU A 91 0.26 25.54 5.78
N GLN A 92 0.45 26.84 5.51
CA GLN A 92 1.60 27.39 4.77
C GLN A 92 2.87 27.45 5.66
N HIS A 93 3.48 26.29 5.89
CA HIS A 93 4.81 26.19 6.49
C HIS A 93 5.50 24.87 6.14
N LEU A 94 6.82 24.83 6.35
CA LEU A 94 7.63 23.62 6.21
C LEU A 94 7.19 22.57 7.22
N THR A 95 7.02 21.31 6.80
CA THR A 95 6.64 20.22 7.72
C THR A 95 7.60 20.07 8.93
N LYS A 96 8.86 20.53 8.78
CA LYS A 96 9.88 20.55 9.84
C LYS A 96 9.62 21.59 10.94
N THR A 97 8.92 22.67 10.62
CA THR A 97 8.58 23.77 11.56
C THR A 97 7.15 23.65 12.06
N CYS A 98 6.49 22.50 11.84
CA CYS A 98 5.13 22.26 12.29
C CYS A 98 5.10 22.03 13.80
N SER A 99 4.36 22.89 14.51
CA SER A 99 4.13 22.81 15.96
C SER A 99 2.99 21.85 16.36
N ASN A 100 2.39 21.17 15.38
CA ASN A 100 1.36 20.14 15.52
C ASN A 100 1.95 18.71 15.43
#